data_AF-A0A7S3TBI5-F1
#
_entry.id   AF-A0A7S3TBI5-F1
#
_cell.length_a   1.000
_cell.length_b   1.000
_cell.length_c   1.000
_cell.angle_alpha   90.00
_cell.angle_beta   90.00
_cell.angle_gamma   90.00
#
_symmetry.space_group_name_H-M   'P 1'
#
loop_
_entity.id
_entity.type
_entity.pdbx_description
1 polymer ?
#
loop_
_entity_poly.entity_id
_entity_poly.type
_entity_poly.pdbx_seq_one_letter_code
_entity_poly.pdbx_strand_id
1 'polypeptide(L)'
;GWQPGKEGGDVPCDNGEKYFGLVNVANTCYVNSVVQALYFCAPFRKAMLRNLSEDSEDDPNSDSLMTSLAELFAQIDSQKRTVGCLTPRQFLAKLRKANDLFCNAEHQDAHEFLQFLLNDILESATKREK
;
A
#
# COMPACT_ATOMS: atom_id res chain seq x y z
N GLY A 1 -12.07 8.06 43.85
CA GLY A 1 -10.86 7.32 43.45
C GLY A 1 -10.97 6.99 41.98
N TRP A 2 -10.00 7.46 41.20
CA TRP A 2 -9.86 7.11 39.78
C TRP A 2 -9.33 5.68 39.66
N GLN A 3 -9.95 4.86 38.80
CA GLN A 3 -9.43 3.55 38.40
C GLN A 3 -9.05 3.61 36.92
N PRO A 4 -7.79 3.31 36.54
CA PRO A 4 -7.43 3.20 35.13
C PRO A 4 -7.86 1.84 34.57
N GLY A 5 -8.37 1.84 33.34
CA GLY A 5 -8.19 0.68 32.47
C GLY A 5 -9.43 0.08 31.79
N LYS A 6 -10.50 0.83 31.54
CA LYS A 6 -11.60 0.33 30.69
C LYS A 6 -12.15 1.39 29.75
N GLU A 7 -11.35 1.81 28.78
CA GLU A 7 -11.84 2.47 27.56
C GLU A 7 -10.83 2.19 26.43
N GLY A 8 -10.72 0.92 26.07
CA GLY A 8 -10.23 0.50 24.77
C GLY A 8 -11.34 -0.37 24.21
N GLY A 9 -12.14 0.17 23.29
CA GLY A 9 -13.15 -0.63 22.61
C GLY A 9 -12.44 -1.78 21.93
N ASP A 10 -12.82 -3.01 22.29
CA ASP A 10 -12.37 -4.21 21.60
C ASP A 10 -12.81 -4.08 20.13
N VAL A 11 -11.86 -3.74 19.26
CA VAL A 11 -12.02 -3.98 17.82
C VAL A 11 -12.26 -5.48 17.70
N PRO A 12 -13.32 -5.95 17.01
CA PRO A 12 -13.57 -7.38 16.87
C PRO A 12 -12.42 -8.03 16.10
N CYS A 13 -11.43 -8.52 16.84
CA CYS A 13 -10.32 -9.29 16.31
C CYS A 13 -10.87 -10.69 16.06
N ASP A 14 -11.26 -11.00 14.82
CA ASP A 14 -10.74 -12.16 14.08
C ASP A 14 -11.64 -12.52 12.89
N ASN A 15 -11.55 -11.72 11.83
CA ASN A 15 -11.95 -12.08 10.48
C ASN A 15 -10.71 -12.35 9.58
N GLY A 16 -9.53 -12.54 10.21
CA GLY A 16 -8.25 -12.71 9.51
C GLY A 16 -7.66 -11.44 8.88
N GLU A 17 -8.35 -10.29 8.98
CA GLU A 17 -7.86 -9.02 8.41
C GLU A 17 -6.66 -8.46 9.20
N LYS A 18 -5.79 -7.74 8.49
CA LYS A 18 -4.59 -7.10 9.05
C LYS A 18 -4.79 -5.59 9.11
N TYR A 19 -4.63 -5.02 10.30
CA TYR A 19 -4.76 -3.60 10.58
C TYR A 19 -3.38 -2.99 10.82
N PHE A 20 -2.66 -2.71 9.74
CA PHE A 20 -1.32 -2.14 9.80
C PHE A 20 -1.32 -0.68 9.36
N GLY A 21 -0.91 0.21 10.26
CA GLY A 21 -0.68 1.61 9.92
C GLY A 21 0.57 1.79 9.07
N LEU A 22 0.59 2.85 8.26
CA LEU A 22 1.78 3.28 7.52
C LEU A 22 2.40 4.49 8.19
N VAL A 23 3.71 4.41 8.45
CA VAL A 23 4.47 5.53 9.02
C VAL A 23 4.48 6.69 8.02
N ASN A 24 4.13 7.88 8.48
CA ASN A 24 4.22 9.10 7.68
C ASN A 24 5.69 9.55 7.61
N VAL A 25 6.26 9.63 6.42
CA VAL A 25 7.66 10.01 6.21
C VAL A 25 7.70 11.28 5.39
N ALA A 26 7.83 12.43 6.04
CA ALA A 26 7.89 13.74 5.39
C ALA A 26 6.68 14.01 4.47
N ASN A 27 5.51 14.21 5.07
CA ASN A 27 4.27 14.64 4.41
C ASN A 27 3.62 13.64 3.44
N THR A 28 3.92 12.34 3.58
CA THR A 28 3.32 11.25 2.80
C THR A 28 1.96 10.79 3.33
N CYS A 29 1.23 11.59 4.10
CA CYS A 29 -0.06 11.15 4.66
C CYS A 29 -1.13 10.93 3.58
N TYR A 30 -1.08 11.69 2.48
CA TYR A 30 -1.94 11.51 1.30
C TYR A 30 -1.66 10.16 0.61
N VAL A 31 -0.40 9.74 0.58
CA VAL A 31 -0.01 8.40 0.10
C VAL A 31 -0.58 7.34 1.02
N ASN A 32 -0.37 7.50 2.33
CA ASN A 32 -0.80 6.53 3.31
C ASN A 32 -2.32 6.33 3.28
N SER A 33 -3.12 7.40 3.19
CA SER A 33 -4.58 7.30 3.13
C SER A 33 -5.07 6.57 1.88
N VAL A 34 -4.50 6.89 0.71
CA VAL A 34 -4.85 6.21 -0.55
C VAL A 34 -4.43 4.73 -0.53
N VAL A 35 -3.21 4.42 -0.10
CA VAL A 35 -2.71 3.04 -0.02
C VAL A 35 -3.57 2.22 0.95
N GLN A 36 -3.98 2.78 2.10
CA GLN A 36 -4.87 2.12 3.04
C GLN A 36 -6.25 1.85 2.42
N ALA A 37 -6.83 2.83 1.72
CA ALA A 37 -8.11 2.65 1.04
C ALA A 37 -8.06 1.53 -0.02
N LEU A 38 -6.97 1.48 -0.80
CA LEU A 38 -6.74 0.42 -1.79
C LEU A 38 -6.51 -0.94 -1.13
N TYR A 39 -5.77 -1.00 -0.03
CA TYR A 39 -5.54 -2.24 0.71
C TYR A 39 -6.84 -2.83 1.25
N PHE A 40 -7.73 -2.01 1.83
CA PHE A 40 -9.02 -2.48 2.35
C PHE A 40 -10.08 -2.71 1.27
N CYS A 41 -9.80 -2.35 0.02
CA CYS A 41 -10.57 -2.82 -1.13
C CYS A 41 -10.19 -4.29 -1.44
N ALA A 42 -10.87 -5.23 -0.79
CA ALA A 42 -10.52 -6.66 -0.87
C ALA A 42 -10.38 -7.23 -2.30
N PRO A 43 -11.24 -6.88 -3.28
CA PRO A 43 -11.04 -7.32 -4.67
C PRO A 43 -9.73 -6.82 -5.28
N PHE A 44 -9.40 -5.54 -5.04
CA PHE A 44 -8.17 -4.92 -5.54
C PHE A 44 -6.93 -5.54 -4.90
N ARG A 45 -6.92 -5.67 -3.57
CA ARG A 45 -5.84 -6.32 -2.81
C ARG A 45 -5.58 -7.74 -3.32
N LYS A 46 -6.63 -8.56 -3.44
CA LYS A 46 -6.51 -9.94 -3.94
C LYS A 46 -5.98 -10.00 -5.37
N ALA A 47 -6.41 -9.08 -6.25
CA ALA A 47 -5.89 -9.00 -7.61
C ALA A 47 -4.38 -8.66 -7.63
N MET A 48 -3.95 -7.69 -6.83
CA MET A 48 -2.53 -7.32 -6.71
C MET A 48 -1.66 -8.47 -6.21
N LEU A 49 -2.10 -9.17 -5.16
CA LEU A 49 -1.37 -10.31 -4.59
C LEU A 49 -1.25 -11.50 -5.56
N ARG A 50 -2.29 -11.76 -6.36
CA ARG A 50 -2.23 -12.80 -7.38
C ARG A 50 -1.20 -12.48 -8.47
N ASN A 51 -1.20 -11.23 -8.96
CA ASN A 51 -0.22 -10.79 -9.96
C ASN A 51 1.22 -10.97 -9.47
N LEU A 52 1.50 -10.70 -8.19
CA LEU A 52 2.85 -10.90 -7.63
C LEU A 52 3.30 -12.36 -7.65
N SER A 53 2.38 -13.33 -7.53
CA SER A 53 2.72 -14.76 -7.58
C SER A 53 2.92 -15.31 -9.00
N GLU A 54 2.44 -14.58 -10.00
CA GLU A 54 2.56 -14.93 -11.43
C GLU A 54 3.82 -14.31 -12.06
N ASP A 55 4.49 -13.39 -11.36
CA ASP A 55 5.72 -12.76 -11.82
C ASP A 55 6.88 -13.76 -11.84
N SER A 56 7.52 -13.93 -13.00
CA SER A 56 8.80 -14.63 -13.14
C SER A 56 9.97 -13.65 -12.94
N GLU A 57 11.11 -14.13 -12.40
CA GLU A 57 12.30 -13.29 -12.19
C GLU A 57 12.89 -12.70 -13.50
N ASP A 58 12.49 -13.24 -14.65
CA ASP A 58 12.87 -12.76 -15.98
C ASP A 58 11.88 -11.72 -16.58
N ASP A 59 10.81 -11.33 -15.87
CA ASP A 59 9.87 -10.29 -16.35
C ASP A 59 10.55 -8.89 -16.29
N PRO A 60 10.76 -8.21 -17.43
CA PRO A 60 11.29 -6.84 -17.44
C PRO A 60 10.39 -5.82 -16.72
N ASN A 61 9.13 -6.18 -16.44
CA ASN A 61 8.16 -5.35 -15.73
C ASN A 61 8.06 -5.67 -14.21
N SER A 62 8.90 -6.59 -13.72
CA SER A 62 9.02 -6.94 -12.29
C SER A 62 9.44 -5.76 -11.40
N ASP A 63 10.15 -4.76 -11.96
CA ASP A 63 10.53 -3.53 -11.23
C ASP A 63 9.62 -2.34 -11.55
N SER A 64 8.34 -2.45 -11.17
CA SER A 64 7.31 -1.42 -11.39
C SER A 64 6.73 -0.85 -10.09
N LEU A 65 5.97 0.25 -10.18
CA LEU A 65 5.25 0.79 -9.03
C LEU A 65 4.14 -0.17 -8.58
N MET A 66 3.43 -0.79 -9.53
CA MET A 66 2.43 -1.84 -9.29
C MET A 66 2.99 -3.00 -8.47
N THR A 67 4.13 -3.57 -8.85
CA THR A 67 4.77 -4.67 -8.11
C THR A 67 5.18 -4.24 -6.70
N SER A 68 5.74 -3.04 -6.52
CA SER A 68 6.08 -2.56 -5.17
C SER A 68 4.88 -2.30 -4.27
N LEU A 69 3.72 -1.97 -4.84
CA LEU A 69 2.46 -1.86 -4.10
C LEU A 69 1.96 -3.25 -3.69
N ALA A 70 2.02 -4.23 -4.61
CA ALA A 70 1.66 -5.61 -4.32
C ALA A 70 2.56 -6.24 -3.24
N GLU A 71 3.86 -5.98 -3.29
CA GLU A 71 4.82 -6.38 -2.25
C GLU A 71 4.51 -5.74 -0.90
N LEU A 72 4.10 -4.47 -0.87
CA LEU A 72 3.68 -3.81 0.36
C LEU A 72 2.44 -4.49 0.95
N PHE A 73 1.47 -4.88 0.11
CA PHE A 73 0.30 -5.64 0.57
C PHE A 73 0.70 -7.02 1.09
N ALA A 74 1.59 -7.73 0.40
CA ALA A 74 2.10 -9.02 0.84
C ALA A 74 2.88 -8.90 2.17
N GLN A 75 3.62 -7.81 2.37
CA GLN A 75 4.30 -7.49 3.62
C GLN A 75 3.33 -7.29 4.78
N ILE A 76 2.11 -6.75 4.54
CA ILE A 76 1.07 -6.63 5.55
C ILE A 76 0.45 -8.00 5.84
N ASP A 77 0.07 -8.76 4.80
CA ASP A 77 -0.62 -10.05 4.92
C ASP A 77 0.24 -11.13 5.59
N SER A 78 1.56 -11.12 5.34
CA SER A 78 2.53 -12.06 5.93
C SER A 78 2.82 -11.82 7.41
N GLN A 79 2.32 -10.73 8.00
CA GLN A 79 2.57 -10.44 9.41
C GLN A 79 1.86 -11.45 10.32
N LYS A 80 2.62 -12.02 11.27
CA LYS A 80 2.06 -12.91 12.29
C LYS A 80 1.03 -12.21 13.19
N ARG A 81 1.24 -10.92 13.46
CA ARG A 81 0.32 -10.08 14.23
C ARG A 81 -0.81 -9.56 13.36
N THR A 82 -1.95 -9.26 13.96
CA THR A 82 -3.11 -8.64 13.30
C THR A 82 -3.00 -7.12 13.26
N VAL A 83 -2.23 -6.51 14.16
CA VAL A 83 -2.06 -5.06 14.26
C VAL A 83 -0.58 -4.69 14.30
N GLY A 84 -0.22 -3.57 13.67
CA GLY A 84 1.14 -3.03 13.72
C GLY A 84 1.34 -1.78 12.88
N CYS A 85 2.59 -1.46 12.59
CA CYS A 85 2.96 -0.37 11.68
C CYS A 85 4.13 -0.77 10.77
N LEU A 86 4.16 -0.22 9.55
CA LEU A 86 5.22 -0.43 8.57
C LEU A 86 5.63 0.90 7.92
N THR A 87 6.86 0.97 7.45
CA THR A 87 7.31 2.08 6.60
C THR A 87 7.37 1.61 5.15
N PRO A 88 6.60 2.20 4.21
CA PRO A 88 6.52 1.75 2.82
C PRO A 88 7.73 2.23 2.00
N ARG A 89 8.96 1.90 2.43
CA ARG A 89 10.21 2.47 1.89
C ARG A 89 10.40 2.22 0.39
N GLN A 90 10.17 0.97 -0.04
CA GLN A 90 10.37 0.57 -1.43
C GLN A 90 9.34 1.24 -2.35
N PHE A 91 8.06 1.16 -1.98
CA PHE A 91 6.98 1.84 -2.69
C PHE A 91 7.23 3.35 -2.82
N LEU A 92 7.60 4.03 -1.72
CA LEU A 92 7.92 5.46 -1.76
C LEU A 92 9.13 5.77 -2.64
N ALA A 93 10.16 4.92 -2.64
CA ALA A 93 11.33 5.11 -3.51
C ALA A 93 10.94 4.99 -4.99
N LYS A 94 10.09 4.03 -5.36
CA LYS A 94 9.60 3.87 -6.73
C LYS A 94 8.64 5.00 -7.13
N LEU A 95 7.72 5.40 -6.24
CA LEU A 95 6.80 6.50 -6.48
C LEU A 95 7.55 7.79 -6.84
N ARG A 96 8.60 8.11 -6.07
CA ARG A 96 9.46 9.27 -6.32
C ARG A 96 10.15 9.19 -7.68
N LYS A 97 10.64 8.01 -8.07
CA LYS A 97 11.24 7.82 -9.41
C LYS A 97 10.22 7.92 -10.54
N ALA A 98 8.98 7.50 -10.31
CA ALA A 98 7.92 7.46 -11.32
C ALA A 98 7.38 8.86 -11.65
N ASN A 99 7.37 9.78 -10.70
CA ASN A 99 6.88 11.13 -10.92
C ASN A 99 7.50 12.15 -9.93
N ASP A 100 8.16 13.16 -10.50
CA ASP A 100 8.84 14.24 -9.76
C ASP A 100 7.89 15.07 -8.89
N LEU A 101 6.59 15.10 -9.21
CA LEU A 101 5.57 15.77 -8.40
C LEU A 101 5.54 15.22 -6.96
N PHE A 102 5.83 13.92 -6.80
CA PHE A 102 5.84 13.23 -5.50
C PHE A 102 7.24 13.09 -4.89
N CYS A 103 8.27 13.66 -5.52
CA CYS A 103 9.65 13.65 -5.02
C CYS A 103 9.90 14.61 -3.85
N ASN A 104 9.12 15.69 -3.76
CA ASN A 104 9.29 16.70 -2.72
C ASN A 104 8.68 16.25 -1.37
N ALA A 105 9.01 17.00 -0.31
CA ALA A 105 8.46 16.78 1.02
C ALA A 105 7.17 17.57 1.24
N GLU A 106 6.42 17.94 0.19
CA GLU A 106 5.17 18.70 0.31
C GLU A 106 3.96 17.76 0.36
N HIS A 107 2.89 18.20 1.02
CA HIS A 107 1.61 17.52 0.93
C HIS A 107 1.04 17.67 -0.48
N GLN A 108 0.47 16.60 -1.02
CA GLN A 108 -0.20 16.60 -2.31
C GLN A 108 -1.69 16.25 -2.16
N ASP A 109 -2.48 16.54 -3.19
CA ASP A 109 -3.88 16.14 -3.24
C ASP A 109 -4.00 14.61 -3.36
N ALA A 110 -4.76 13.99 -2.45
CA ALA A 110 -4.94 12.55 -2.42
C ALA A 110 -5.70 12.02 -3.65
N HIS A 111 -6.61 12.81 -4.21
CA HIS A 111 -7.34 12.45 -5.43
C HIS A 111 -6.41 12.42 -6.64
N GLU A 112 -5.54 13.43 -6.79
CA GLU A 112 -4.54 13.47 -7.86
C GLU A 112 -3.56 12.30 -7.76
N PHE A 113 -3.08 12.00 -6.54
CA PHE A 113 -2.24 10.84 -6.30
C PHE A 113 -2.94 9.52 -6.64
N LEU A 114 -4.20 9.34 -6.24
CA LEU A 114 -4.97 8.14 -6.56
C LEU A 114 -5.14 7.97 -8.08
N GLN A 115 -5.49 9.05 -8.79
CA GLN A 115 -5.67 8.99 -10.24
C GLN A 115 -4.37 8.63 -10.95
N PHE A 116 -3.25 9.24 -10.56
CA PHE A 116 -1.93 8.88 -11.06
C PHE A 116 -1.62 7.41 -10.82
N LEU A 117 -1.77 6.93 -9.58
CA LEU A 117 -1.42 5.58 -9.19
C LEU A 117 -2.25 4.53 -9.95
N LEU A 118 -3.55 4.75 -10.11
CA LEU A 118 -4.42 3.82 -10.84
C LEU A 118 -4.06 3.78 -12.34
N ASN A 119 -3.74 4.92 -12.95
CA ASN A 119 -3.34 4.95 -14.36
C ASN A 119 -2.02 4.19 -14.57
N ASP A 120 -1.01 4.40 -13.71
CA ASP A 120 0.28 3.69 -13.78
C ASP A 120 0.11 2.17 -13.63
N ILE A 121 -0.75 1.75 -12.69
CA ILE A 121 -1.09 0.33 -12.48
C ILE A 121 -1.80 -0.25 -13.70
N LEU A 122 -2.75 0.47 -14.30
CA LEU A 122 -3.47 0.03 -15.50
C LEU A 122 -2.51 -0.13 -16.68
N GLU A 123 -1.63 0.84 -16.92
CA GLU A 123 -0.62 0.74 -17.97
C GLU A 123 0.33 -0.43 -17.77
N SER A 124 0.74 -0.68 -16.52
CA SER A 124 1.59 -1.81 -16.15
C SER A 124 0.89 -3.15 -16.39
N ALA A 125 -0.38 -3.26 -16.03
CA ALA A 125 -1.18 -4.48 -16.25
C ALA A 125 -1.45 -4.74 -17.74
N THR A 126 -1.83 -3.73 -18.51
CA THR A 126 -2.09 -3.88 -19.97
C THR A 126 -0.84 -4.26 -20.76
N LYS A 127 0.36 -3.81 -20.33
CA LYS A 127 1.62 -4.23 -20.96
C LYS A 127 1.90 -5.73 -20.81
N ARG A 128 1.37 -6.38 -19.76
CA ARG A 128 1.56 -7.81 -19.49
C ARG A 128 0.60 -8.72 -20.26
N GLU A 129 -0.53 -8.19 -20.74
CA GLU A 129 -1.50 -8.93 -21.55
C GLU A 129 -1.12 -8.99 -23.04
N LYS A 130 -0.07 -8.27 -23.47
CA LYS A 130 0.43 -8.23 -24.85
C LYS A 130 1.65 -9.11 -25.04
#